data_AF-A0A7C2XMI0-F1
#
_entry.id   AF-A0A7C2XMI0-F1
#
_cell.length_a   1.000
_cell.length_b   1.000
_cell.length_c   1.000
_cell.angle_alpha   90.00
_cell.angle_beta   90.00
_cell.angle_gamma   90.00
#
_symmetry.space_group_name_H-M   'P 1'
#
loop_
_entity.id
_entity.type
_entity.pdbx_description
1 polymer ?
#
loop_
_entity_poly.entity_id
_entity_poly.type
_entity_poly.pdbx_seq_one_letter_code
_entity_poly.pdbx_strand_id
1 'polypeptide(L)' 'MIWLNHGYAVNEEILPPDWQPWFFNANDGSNEGIRHRAKPFMGVQFHPEASPGPVDTAFLFDEFVKLI' A
#
# COMPACT_ATOMS: atom_id res chain seq x y z
N MET A 1 -3.78 6.44 12.17
CA MET A 1 -2.77 5.47 12.62
C MET A 1 -3.17 4.12 12.05
N ILE A 2 -2.51 3.63 11.01
CA ILE A 2 -2.92 2.41 10.28
C ILE A 2 -2.27 1.19 10.93
N TRP A 3 -2.90 0.01 10.90
CA TRP A 3 -2.32 -1.21 11.47
C TRP A 3 -1.23 -1.79 10.56
N LEU A 4 -0.08 -2.10 11.17
CA LEU A 4 1.12 -2.64 10.52
C LEU A 4 1.59 -3.86 11.29
N ASN A 5 1.94 -4.94 10.59
CA ASN A 5 2.56 -6.12 11.19
C ASN A 5 3.48 -6.83 10.19
N HIS A 6 4.58 -6.18 9.83
CA HIS A 6 5.61 -6.72 8.95
C HIS A 6 7.00 -6.33 9.47
N GLY A 7 8.00 -7.17 9.20
CA GLY A 7 9.41 -6.95 9.57
C GLY A 7 10.34 -6.66 8.39
N TYR A 8 9.79 -6.62 7.18
CA TYR A 8 10.49 -6.32 5.93
C TYR A 8 9.69 -5.27 5.17
N ALA A 9 10.37 -4.42 4.39
CA ALA A 9 9.74 -3.40 3.56
C ALA A 9 10.28 -3.47 2.12
N VAL A 10 9.48 -3.03 1.16
CA VAL A 10 9.88 -2.92 -0.25
C VAL A 10 10.83 -1.73 -0.40
N ASN A 11 12.01 -1.93 -0.99
CA ASN A 11 12.91 -0.82 -1.32
C ASN A 11 12.42 -0.10 -2.58
N GLU A 12 11.98 1.16 -2.42
CA GLU A 12 11.48 2.00 -3.49
C GLU A 12 12.53 2.39 -4.55
N GLU A 13 13.82 2.43 -4.18
CA GLU A 13 14.90 2.87 -5.06
C GLU A 13 15.16 1.88 -6.19
N ILE A 14 14.79 0.61 -5.99
CA ILE A 14 15.00 -0.49 -6.93
C ILE A 14 13.70 -0.94 -7.61
N LEU A 15 12.64 -0.15 -7.51
CA LEU A 15 11.39 -0.47 -8.20
C LEU A 15 11.60 -0.43 -9.72
N PRO A 16 11.05 -1.40 -10.47
CA PRO A 16 11.10 -1.34 -11.93
C PRO A 16 10.43 -0.07 -12.46
N PRO A 17 10.81 0.45 -13.64
CA PRO A 17 10.32 1.72 -14.16
C PRO A 17 8.79 1.82 -14.26
N ASP A 18 8.10 0.70 -14.46
CA ASP A 18 6.65 0.64 -14.60
C ASP A 18 5.89 0.75 -13.27
N TRP A 19 6.61 0.74 -12.15
CA TRP A 19 6.06 0.83 -10.80
C TRP A 19 6.42 2.18 -10.16
N GLN A 20 5.62 2.58 -9.19
CA GLN A 20 5.88 3.74 -8.37
C GLN A 20 5.42 3.50 -6.93
N PRO A 21 6.12 4.08 -5.94
CA PRO A 21 5.61 4.16 -4.58
C PRO A 21 4.26 4.87 -4.53
N TRP A 22 3.46 4.51 -3.54
CA TRP A 22 2.10 5.03 -3.40
C TRP A 22 1.80 5.52 -1.98
N PHE A 23 2.24 4.78 -0.97
CA PHE A 23 2.11 5.17 0.43
C PHE A 23 3.47 5.12 1.11
N PHE A 24 3.64 5.98 2.12
CA PHE A 24 4.83 6.04 2.94
C PHE A 24 4.46 6.10 4.41
N ASN A 25 5.26 5.47 5.25
CA ASN A 25 5.12 5.56 6.68
C ASN A 25 5.55 6.95 7.16
N ALA A 26 4.69 7.63 7.91
CA ALA A 26 4.97 8.99 8.38
C ALA A 26 6.06 9.05 9.48
N ASN A 27 6.36 7.93 10.15
CA ASN A 27 7.34 7.91 11.24
C ASN A 27 8.78 7.70 10.75
N ASP A 28 8.98 6.78 9.80
CA ASP A 28 10.32 6.37 9.34
C ASP A 28 10.55 6.51 7.83
N GLY A 29 9.51 6.88 7.06
CA GLY A 29 9.59 7.08 5.62
C GLY A 29 9.61 5.79 4.79
N SER A 30 9.47 4.61 5.41
CA SER A 30 9.45 3.35 4.67
C SER A 30 8.28 3.26 3.69
N ASN A 31 8.48 2.52 2.59
CA ASN A 31 7.44 2.29 1.59
C ASN A 31 6.31 1.42 2.17
N GLU A 32 5.08 1.94 2.06
CA GLU A 32 3.87 1.30 2.58
C GLU A 32 2.88 0.91 1.47
N GLY A 33 3.27 1.06 0.20
CA GLY A 33 2.45 0.66 -0.94
C GLY A 33 3.05 1.02 -2.29
N ILE A 34 2.67 0.26 -3.31
CA ILE A 34 3.12 0.41 -4.69
C ILE A 34 1.94 0.35 -5.66
N ARG A 35 2.07 1.02 -6.80
CA ARG A 35 1.11 0.92 -7.90
C ARG A 35 1.81 0.91 -9.25
N HIS A 36 1.26 0.17 -10.20
CA HIS A 36 1.73 0.20 -11.57
C HIS A 36 1.28 1.51 -12.23
N ARG A 37 2.13 2.10 -13.07
CA ARG A 37 1.88 3.39 -13.73
C ARG A 37 0.75 3.38 -14.76
N ALA A 38 0.43 2.22 -15.33
CA ALA A 38 -0.49 2.10 -16.46
C ALA A 38 -1.53 0.98 -16.29
N LYS A 39 -1.16 -0.11 -15.60
CA LYS A 39 -2.05 -1.25 -15.37
C LYS A 39 -2.77 -1.08 -14.03
N PRO A 40 -3.96 -1.69 -13.85
CA PRO A 40 -4.73 -1.63 -12.62
C PRO A 40 -4.15 -2.55 -11.53
N PHE A 41 -2.84 -2.48 -11.30
CA PHE A 41 -2.14 -3.29 -10.30
C PHE A 41 -1.64 -2.40 -9.18
N MET A 42 -2.01 -2.76 -7.96
CA MET A 42 -1.63 -2.04 -6.75
C MET A 42 -1.45 -3.01 -5.59
N GLY A 43 -0.65 -2.61 -4.61
CA GLY A 43 -0.45 -3.32 -3.36
C GLY A 43 -0.15 -2.35 -2.24
N VAL A 44 -0.58 -2.69 -1.03
CA VAL A 44 -0.31 -1.95 0.20
C VAL A 44 0.39 -2.87 1.20
N GLN A 45 1.24 -2.29 2.04
CA GLN A 45 2.04 -3.01 3.03
C GLN A 45 1.34 -3.10 4.40
N PHE A 46 0.45 -2.14 4.68
CA PHE A 46 -0.47 -2.17 5.81
C PHE A 46 -1.68 -3.07 5.56
N HIS A 47 -2.45 -3.30 6.61
CA HIS A 47 -3.67 -4.11 6.58
C HIS A 47 -4.92 -3.24 6.39
N PRO A 48 -5.45 -3.11 5.16
CA PRO A 48 -6.61 -2.26 4.89
C PRO A 48 -7.92 -2.80 5.48
N GLU A 49 -7.98 -4.09 5.80
CA GLU A 49 -9.13 -4.73 6.44
C GLU A 49 -9.33 -4.23 7.87
N ALA A 50 -8.22 -3.85 8.54
CA ALA A 50 -8.11 -3.70 9.99
C ALA A 50 -8.63 -4.93 10.77
N SER A 51 -8.11 -5.18 11.99
CA SER A 51 -8.68 -6.04 13.05
C SER A 51 -7.55 -6.58 13.95
N PRO A 52 -7.14 -5.85 15.00
CA PRO A 52 -7.64 -4.54 15.45
C PRO A 52 -7.10 -3.38 14.59
N GLY A 53 -7.72 -2.20 14.68
CA GLY A 53 -7.23 -0.97 13.99
C GLY A 53 -8.35 -0.09 13.44
N PRO A 54 -8.05 1.13 12.96
CA PRO A 54 -9.03 1.98 12.31
C PRO A 54 -9.30 1.54 10.87
N VAL A 55 -10.52 1.82 10.40
CA VAL A 55 -11.04 1.44 9.07
C VAL A 55 -10.78 2.50 7.99
N ASP A 56 -9.87 3.44 8.24
CA ASP A 56 -9.61 4.62 7.41
C ASP A 56 -9.12 4.27 5.99
N THR A 57 -8.67 3.02 5.77
CA THR A 57 -8.13 2.53 4.50
C THR A 57 -9.02 1.50 3.80
N ALA A 58 -10.24 1.27 4.28
CA ALA A 58 -11.18 0.31 3.70
C ALA A 58 -11.60 0.64 2.26
N PHE A 59 -11.49 1.91 1.83
CA PHE A 59 -11.80 2.34 0.46
C PHE A 59 -10.96 1.63 -0.61
N LEU A 60 -9.80 1.06 -0.23
CA LEU A 60 -8.94 0.29 -1.14
C LEU A 60 -9.64 -0.96 -1.66
N PHE A 61 -10.57 -1.53 -0.89
CA PHE A 61 -11.41 -2.63 -1.37
C PHE A 61 -12.40 -2.15 -2.43
N ASP A 62 -13.00 -0.98 -2.27
CA ASP A 62 -13.89 -0.40 -3.28
C ASP A 62 -13.14 -0.07 -4.57
N GLU A 63 -11.90 0.44 -4.45
CA GLU A 63 -11.03 0.66 -5.60
C GLU A 63 -10.70 -0.66 -6.31
N PHE A 64 -10.37 -1.72 -5.56
CA PHE A 64 -10.10 -3.04 -6.12
C PHE A 64 -11.32 -3.61 -6.87
N VAL A 65 -12.53 -3.50 -6.30
CA VAL A 65 -13.76 -3.99 -6.93
C VAL A 65 -14.07 -3.27 -8.23
N LYS A 66 -13.76 -1.97 -8.36
CA LYS A 66 -13.95 -1.20 -9.60
C LYS A 66 -13.05 -1.65 -10.75
N LEU A 67 -12.04 -2.47 -10.49
CA LEU A 67 -11.09 -2.97 -11.50
C LEU A 67 -11.55 -4.30 -12.14
N ILE A 68 -12.61 -4.91 -11.60
CA ILE A 68 -13.26 -6.13 -12.10
C ILE A 68 -14.35 -5.73 -13.11
#